data_AF-A0A7W1D8J7-F1
#
_entry.id   AF-A0A7W1D8J7-F1
#
_cell.length_a   1.000
_cell.length_b   1.000
_cell.length_c   1.000
_cell.angle_alpha   90.00
_cell.angle_beta   90.00
_cell.angle_gamma   90.00
#
_symmetry.space_group_name_H-M   'P 1'
#
loop_
_entity.id
_entity.type
_entity.pdbx_description
1 polymer ?
#
loop_
_entity_poly.entity_id
_entity_poly.type
_entity_poly.pdbx_seq_one_letter_code
_entity_poly.pdbx_strand_id
1 'polypeptide(L)'
;MTVPERKILEAILLLADEPLPAGHIGEVLETPRVEVEASLRELARGYAEEDRGFVLREVAGGWRFYSHPDCAPWLERFVRERKGARLSGAALEVLSIVAYRAPISRAQIAEIRGVDSDGVVRTLLQRDLIT
;
A
#
# COMPACT_ATOMS: atom_id res chain seq x y z
N MET A 1 -16.00 12.98 -28.37
CA MET A 1 -15.63 13.93 -27.31
C MET A 1 -14.23 13.56 -26.86
N THR A 2 -13.23 14.36 -27.18
CA THR A 2 -11.84 14.11 -26.78
C THR A 2 -11.69 14.43 -25.29
N VAL A 3 -11.21 13.46 -24.51
CA VAL A 3 -10.90 13.67 -23.10
C VAL A 3 -9.61 14.50 -23.02
N PRO A 4 -9.56 15.58 -22.22
CA PRO A 4 -8.33 16.35 -22.04
C PRO A 4 -7.18 15.48 -21.51
N GLU A 5 -5.98 15.60 -22.07
CA GLU A 5 -4.78 14.82 -21.68
C GLU A 5 -4.57 14.79 -20.17
N ARG A 6 -4.71 15.95 -19.51
CA ARG A 6 -4.61 16.10 -18.04
C ARG A 6 -5.48 15.10 -17.29
N LYS A 7 -6.74 14.92 -17.72
CA LYS A 7 -7.68 13.99 -17.08
C LYS A 7 -7.25 12.53 -17.28
N ILE A 8 -6.60 12.23 -18.40
CA ILE A 8 -6.09 10.88 -18.70
C ILE A 8 -4.86 10.59 -17.82
N LEU A 9 -3.93 11.54 -17.71
CA LEU A 9 -2.77 11.44 -16.81
C LEU A 9 -3.20 11.21 -15.36
N GLU A 10 -4.15 12.01 -14.87
CA GLU A 10 -4.75 11.85 -13.54
C GLU A 10 -5.32 10.45 -13.32
N ALA A 11 -6.11 9.95 -14.28
CA ALA A 11 -6.73 8.63 -14.19
C ALA A 11 -5.70 7.49 -14.20
N ILE A 12 -4.68 7.57 -15.06
CA ILE A 12 -3.60 6.58 -15.12
C ILE A 12 -2.82 6.56 -13.80
N LEU A 13 -2.43 7.73 -13.29
CA LEU A 13 -1.66 7.84 -12.04
C LEU A 13 -2.47 7.44 -10.81
N LEU A 14 -3.79 7.62 -10.83
CA LEU A 14 -4.68 7.17 -9.76
C LEU A 14 -4.79 5.64 -9.72
N LEU A 15 -4.72 4.98 -10.87
CA LEU A 15 -4.74 3.52 -10.98
C LEU A 15 -3.37 2.88 -10.66
N ALA A 16 -2.27 3.63 -10.74
CA ALA A 16 -0.92 3.10 -10.59
C ALA A 16 -0.58 2.71 -9.13
N ASP A 17 -0.31 1.42 -8.92
CA ASP A 17 0.13 0.86 -7.64
C ASP A 17 1.64 1.01 -7.38
N GLU A 18 2.42 1.44 -8.37
CA GLU A 18 3.88 1.65 -8.33
C GLU A 18 4.26 2.93 -9.11
N PRO A 19 5.43 3.54 -8.85
CA PRO A 19 5.91 4.68 -9.65
C PRO A 19 5.96 4.34 -11.14
N LEU A 20 5.23 5.10 -11.96
CA LEU A 20 5.08 4.82 -13.39
C LEU A 20 6.00 5.71 -14.24
N PRO A 21 6.91 5.16 -15.05
CA PRO A 21 7.76 5.95 -15.93
C PRO A 21 6.94 6.76 -16.94
N ALA A 22 7.33 8.01 -17.18
CA ALA A 22 6.68 8.87 -18.16
C ALA A 22 6.71 8.29 -19.58
N GLY A 23 7.71 7.46 -19.90
CA GLY A 23 7.76 6.72 -21.16
C GLY A 23 6.58 5.76 -21.35
N HIS A 24 6.24 4.96 -20.34
CA HIS A 24 5.09 4.04 -20.40
C HIS A 24 3.76 4.80 -20.54
N ILE A 25 3.64 5.94 -19.88
CA ILE A 25 2.46 6.81 -20.03
C ILE A 25 2.39 7.37 -21.46
N GLY A 26 3.54 7.78 -22.01
CA GLY A 26 3.65 8.27 -23.40
C GLY A 26 3.29 7.21 -24.45
N GLU A 27 3.62 5.94 -24.24
CA GLU A 27 3.20 4.85 -25.11
C GLU A 27 1.67 4.72 -25.19
N VAL A 28 0.96 4.92 -24.08
CA VAL A 28 -0.51 4.86 -24.03
C VAL A 28 -1.15 6.10 -24.66
N LEU A 29 -0.54 7.27 -24.48
CA LEU A 29 -1.04 8.54 -25.00
C LEU A 29 -0.59 8.83 -26.44
N GLU A 30 0.29 8.00 -27.00
CA GLU A 30 0.99 8.24 -28.27
C GLU A 30 1.75 9.59 -28.27
N THR A 31 2.27 9.99 -27.11
CA THR A 31 2.92 11.28 -26.86
C THR A 31 4.40 11.06 -26.50
N PRO A 32 5.34 11.89 -27.00
CA PRO A 32 6.75 11.80 -26.62
C PRO A 32 6.94 11.91 -25.11
N ARG A 33 7.85 11.09 -24.56
CA ARG A 33 8.20 11.09 -23.13
C ARG A 33 8.45 12.49 -22.56
N VAL A 34 9.16 13.34 -23.31
CA VAL A 34 9.53 14.70 -22.87
C VAL A 34 8.29 15.58 -22.66
N GLU A 35 7.28 15.45 -23.52
CA GLU A 35 6.02 16.21 -23.41
C GLU A 35 5.21 15.70 -22.21
N VAL A 36 5.11 14.38 -22.05
CA VAL A 36 4.44 13.77 -20.88
C VAL A 36 5.11 14.21 -19.57
N GLU A 37 6.45 14.20 -19.50
CA GLU A 37 7.16 14.70 -18.34
C GLU A 37 6.90 16.19 -18.07
N ALA A 38 6.76 17.01 -19.10
CA ALA A 38 6.40 18.42 -18.95
C ALA A 38 4.98 18.57 -18.38
N SER A 39 4.00 17.84 -18.91
CA SER A 39 2.62 17.81 -18.41
C SER A 39 2.55 17.34 -16.95
N LEU A 40 3.33 16.31 -16.58
CA LEU A 40 3.40 15.79 -15.21
C LEU A 40 4.00 16.80 -14.23
N ARG A 41 5.07 17.52 -14.63
CA ARG A 41 5.66 18.59 -13.81
C ARG A 41 4.70 19.77 -13.64
N GLU A 42 3.97 20.14 -14.68
CA GLU A 42 2.94 21.18 -14.59
C GLU A 42 1.83 20.79 -13.62
N LEU A 43 1.33 19.55 -13.73
CA LEU A 43 0.35 18.99 -12.80
C LEU A 43 0.85 19.00 -11.36
N ALA A 44 2.06 18.52 -11.12
CA ALA A 44 2.65 18.47 -9.79
C ALA A 44 2.75 19.87 -9.16
N ARG A 45 3.17 20.87 -9.95
CA ARG A 45 3.21 22.27 -9.51
C ARG A 45 1.80 22.80 -9.21
N GLY A 46 0.83 22.57 -10.09
CA GLY A 46 -0.55 23.02 -9.88
C GLY A 46 -1.16 22.47 -8.59
N TYR A 47 -0.99 21.17 -8.32
CA TYR A 47 -1.48 20.58 -7.06
C TYR A 47 -0.77 21.12 -5.82
N ALA A 48 0.51 21.46 -5.92
CA ALA A 48 1.25 22.06 -4.83
C ALA A 48 0.79 23.51 -4.55
N GLU A 49 0.53 24.30 -5.60
CA GLU A 49 0.00 25.66 -5.49
C GLU A 49 -1.43 25.69 -4.92
N GLU A 50 -2.22 24.66 -5.23
CA GLU A 50 -3.58 24.48 -4.72
C GLU A 50 -3.65 23.93 -3.28
N ASP A 51 -2.51 23.64 -2.65
CA ASP A 51 -2.39 23.08 -1.29
C ASP A 51 -3.26 21.83 -1.07
N ARG A 52 -3.17 20.88 -2.01
CA ARG A 52 -3.97 19.64 -1.99
C ARG A 52 -3.46 18.66 -0.93
N GLY A 53 -4.37 17.84 -0.38
CA GLY A 53 -4.04 16.75 0.55
C GLY A 53 -3.24 15.58 -0.06
N PHE A 54 -2.87 15.67 -1.33
CA PHE A 54 -1.98 14.74 -2.03
C PHE A 54 -0.97 15.53 -2.87
N VAL A 55 0.14 14.87 -3.21
CA VAL A 55 1.23 15.41 -4.00
C VAL A 55 1.61 14.43 -5.10
N LEU A 56 1.83 14.95 -6.30
CA LEU A 56 2.41 14.19 -7.40
C LEU A 56 3.94 14.33 -7.34
N ARG A 57 4.67 13.22 -7.29
CA ARG A 57 6.14 13.22 -7.15
C ARG A 57 6.79 12.28 -8.15
N GLU A 58 8.01 12.66 -8.56
CA GLU A 58 8.92 11.80 -9.30
C GLU A 58 9.83 11.04 -8.31
N VAL A 59 9.83 9.71 -8.39
CA VAL A 59 10.61 8.80 -7.54
C VAL A 59 11.18 7.68 -8.41
N ALA A 60 12.49 7.44 -8.33
CA ALA A 60 13.19 6.40 -9.08
C ALA A 60 12.92 6.42 -10.60
N GLY A 61 12.70 7.61 -11.19
CA GLY A 61 12.39 7.78 -12.61
C GLY A 61 10.93 7.49 -13.00
N GLY A 62 10.06 7.26 -12.03
CA GLY A 62 8.61 7.12 -12.21
C GLY A 62 7.82 8.17 -11.46
N TRP A 63 6.54 8.32 -11.81
CA TRP A 63 5.63 9.30 -11.21
C TRP A 63 4.52 8.60 -10.43
N ARG A 64 4.16 9.16 -9.28
CA ARG A 64 3.06 8.63 -8.44
C ARG A 64 2.45 9.71 -7.55
N PHE A 65 1.17 9.52 -7.22
CA PHE A 65 0.53 10.24 -6.12
C PHE A 65 0.97 9.71 -4.75
N TYR A 66 1.20 10.63 -3.83
CA TYR A 66 1.44 10.39 -2.41
C TYR A 66 0.51 11.29 -1.59
N SER A 67 0.26 10.96 -0.33
CA SER A 67 -0.41 11.89 0.57
C SER A 67 0.48 13.09 0.87
N HIS A 68 -0.13 14.26 1.08
CA HIS A 68 0.59 15.42 1.57
C HIS A 68 1.20 15.13 2.95
N PRO A 69 2.48 15.51 3.21
CA PRO A 69 3.16 15.18 4.47
C PRO A 69 2.42 15.72 5.69
N ASP A 70 1.77 16.88 5.57
CA ASP A 70 1.00 17.46 6.67
C ASP A 70 -0.17 16.59 7.11
N CYS A 71 -0.69 15.73 6.22
CA CYS A 71 -1.75 14.80 6.57
C CYS A 71 -1.26 13.56 7.35
N ALA A 72 0.05 13.38 7.54
CA ALA A 72 0.62 12.16 8.12
C ALA A 72 0.02 11.77 9.49
N PRO A 73 -0.16 12.68 10.48
CA PRO A 73 -0.73 12.31 11.78
C PRO A 73 -2.14 11.71 11.70
N TRP A 74 -2.97 12.22 10.79
CA TRP A 74 -4.33 11.73 10.57
C TRP A 74 -4.36 10.40 9.84
N LEU A 75 -3.50 10.24 8.82
CA LEU A 75 -3.38 8.99 8.08
C LEU A 75 -2.87 7.85 8.96
N GLU A 76 -1.93 8.13 9.86
CA GLU A 76 -1.48 7.15 10.85
C GLU A 76 -2.61 6.69 11.76
N ARG A 77 -3.49 7.59 12.19
CA ARG A 77 -4.67 7.25 12.99
C ARG A 77 -5.66 6.41 12.17
N PHE A 78 -5.99 6.85 10.95
CA PHE A 78 -6.89 6.14 10.05
C PHE A 78 -6.40 4.70 9.75
N VAL A 79 -5.09 4.53 9.49
CA VAL A 79 -4.49 3.21 9.27
C VAL A 79 -4.51 2.36 10.53
N ARG A 80 -4.29 2.93 11.72
CA ARG A 80 -4.40 2.20 13.00
C ARG A 80 -5.80 1.68 13.26
N GLU A 81 -6.82 2.47 12.94
CA GLU A 81 -8.24 2.08 13.10
C GLU A 81 -8.63 1.00 12.07
N ARG A 82 -8.05 1.03 10.86
CA ARG A 82 -8.35 0.07 9.78
C ARG A 82 -7.57 -1.25 9.87
N LYS A 83 -6.32 -1.22 10.37
CA LYS A 83 -5.55 -2.43 10.69
C LYS A 83 -6.10 -3.00 11.99
N GLY A 84 -7.11 -3.86 11.91
CA GLY A 84 -7.59 -4.64 13.06
C GLY A 84 -6.41 -5.16 13.89
N ALA A 85 -6.51 -5.02 15.22
CA ALA A 85 -5.43 -5.11 16.21
C ALA A 85 -4.19 -5.89 15.73
N ARG A 86 -3.01 -5.24 15.81
CA ARG A 86 -1.71 -5.89 15.62
C ARG A 86 -1.73 -7.27 16.29
N LEU A 87 -1.19 -8.29 15.61
CA LEU A 87 -1.01 -9.59 16.24
C LEU A 87 -0.22 -9.39 17.54
N SER A 88 -0.75 -9.91 18.65
CA SER A 88 -0.03 -9.90 19.92
C SER A 88 1.27 -10.70 19.79
N GLY A 89 2.21 -10.50 20.73
CA GLY A 89 3.43 -11.32 20.76
C GLY A 89 3.14 -12.82 20.76
N ALA A 90 2.12 -13.25 21.52
CA ALA A 90 1.67 -14.64 21.52
C ALA A 90 1.12 -15.11 20.17
N ALA A 91 0.43 -14.24 19.43
CA ALA A 91 -0.06 -14.56 18.08
C ALA A 91 1.06 -14.66 17.05
N LEU A 92 2.09 -13.80 17.13
CA LEU A 92 3.27 -13.92 16.30
C LEU A 92 4.08 -15.18 16.62
N GLU A 93 4.19 -15.53 17.89
CA GLU A 93 4.87 -16.75 18.34
C GLU A 93 4.19 -18.01 17.78
N VAL A 94 2.87 -18.14 17.94
CA VAL A 94 2.11 -19.25 17.35
C VAL A 94 2.23 -19.27 15.82
N LEU A 95 2.09 -18.13 15.16
CA LEU A 95 2.20 -18.04 13.70
C LEU A 95 3.60 -18.49 13.22
N SER A 96 4.66 -18.11 13.94
CA SER A 96 6.02 -18.54 13.63
C SER A 96 6.22 -20.05 13.82
N ILE A 97 5.65 -20.64 14.87
CA ILE A 97 5.71 -22.09 15.09
C ILE A 97 5.04 -22.83 13.93
N VAL A 98 3.85 -22.40 13.52
CA VAL A 98 3.13 -23.02 12.40
C VAL A 98 3.93 -22.86 11.10
N ALA A 99 4.45 -21.67 10.80
CA ALA A 99 5.21 -21.41 9.57
C ALA A 99 6.46 -22.30 9.42
N TYR A 100 7.16 -22.59 10.52
CA TYR A 100 8.39 -23.39 10.49
C TYR A 100 8.18 -24.89 10.74
N ARG A 101 7.06 -25.30 11.34
CA ARG A 101 6.84 -26.70 11.75
C ARG A 101 5.57 -27.34 11.20
N ALA A 102 4.85 -26.68 10.30
CA ALA A 102 3.72 -27.31 9.62
C ALA A 102 4.17 -28.59 8.87
N PRO A 103 3.38 -29.68 8.93
CA PRO A 103 2.10 -29.82 9.63
C PRO A 103 2.26 -30.05 11.14
N ILE A 104 1.53 -29.29 11.96
CA ILE A 104 1.58 -29.35 13.43
C ILE A 104 0.19 -29.21 14.05
N SER A 105 -0.10 -29.96 15.12
CA SER A 105 -1.38 -29.92 15.84
C SER A 105 -1.42 -28.82 16.92
N ARG A 106 -2.64 -28.43 17.32
CA ARG A 106 -2.85 -27.45 18.41
C ARG A 106 -2.19 -27.84 19.74
N ALA A 107 -2.25 -29.14 20.08
CA ALA A 107 -1.62 -29.68 21.28
C ALA A 107 -0.09 -29.52 21.24
N GLN A 108 0.54 -29.81 20.09
CA GLN A 108 1.99 -29.62 19.91
C GLN A 108 2.39 -28.15 19.95
N ILE A 109 1.56 -27.23 19.44
CA ILE A 109 1.81 -25.78 19.57
C ILE A 109 1.79 -25.37 21.05
N ALA A 110 0.80 -25.82 21.82
CA ALA A 110 0.70 -25.52 23.25
C ALA A 110 1.87 -26.11 24.05
N GLU A 111 2.33 -27.32 23.68
CA GLU A 111 3.50 -27.96 24.27
C GLU A 111 4.78 -27.14 24.01
N ILE A 112 5.01 -26.71 22.76
CA ILE A 112 6.18 -25.90 22.39
C ILE A 112 6.18 -24.55 23.12
N ARG A 113 5.01 -23.92 23.26
CA ARG A 113 4.88 -22.64 23.96
C ARG A 113 4.87 -22.78 25.48
N GLY A 114 4.62 -23.98 26.01
CA GLY A 114 4.45 -24.23 27.44
C GLY A 114 3.22 -23.54 28.07
N VAL A 115 2.33 -22.96 27.26
CA VAL A 115 1.11 -22.25 27.72
C VAL A 115 -0.04 -22.47 26.73
N ASP A 116 -1.28 -22.31 27.22
CA ASP A 116 -2.46 -22.40 26.37
C ASP A 116 -2.38 -21.43 25.19
N SER A 117 -2.74 -21.95 24.02
CA SER A 117 -2.62 -21.28 22.72
C SER A 117 -3.93 -21.32 21.94
N ASP A 118 -4.99 -21.93 22.47
CA ASP A 118 -6.24 -22.17 21.72
C ASP A 118 -6.93 -20.88 21.27
N GLY A 119 -7.01 -19.89 22.16
CA GLY A 119 -7.58 -18.57 21.82
C GLY A 119 -6.81 -17.89 20.68
N VAL A 120 -5.48 -18.00 20.70
CA VAL A 120 -4.59 -17.42 19.69
C VAL A 120 -4.74 -18.14 18.36
N VAL A 121 -4.73 -19.49 18.37
CA VAL A 121 -4.94 -20.31 17.17
C VAL A 121 -6.30 -19.99 16.53
N ARG A 122 -7.36 -19.85 17.33
CA ARG A 122 -8.68 -19.46 16.83
C ARG A 122 -8.65 -18.08 16.15
N THR A 123 -7.99 -17.09 16.74
CA THR A 123 -7.83 -15.77 16.13
C THR A 123 -7.04 -15.81 14.83
N LEU A 124 -6.00 -16.64 14.75
CA LEU A 124 -5.20 -16.78 13.51
C LEU A 124 -6.00 -17.46 12.39
N LEU A 125 -6.80 -18.48 12.72
CA LEU A 125 -7.74 -19.12 11.78
C LEU A 125 -8.82 -18.14 11.30
N GLN A 126 -9.42 -17.36 12.20
CA GLN A 126 -10.44 -16.35 11.86
C GLN A 126 -9.91 -15.23 10.94
N ARG A 127 -8.59 -15.05 10.89
CA ARG A 127 -7.92 -14.05 10.04
C ARG A 127 -7.30 -14.68 8.79
N ASP A 128 -7.57 -15.96 8.52
CA ASP A 128 -7.03 -16.73 7.40
C ASP A 128 -5.49 -16.72 7.32
N LEU A 129 -4.82 -16.64 8.48
CA LEU A 129 -3.35 -16.61 8.56
C LEU A 129 -2.72 -18.01 8.69
N ILE A 130 -3.51 -19.01 9.09
CA ILE A 130 -3.15 -20.43 9.17
C ILE A 130 -4.34 -21.27 8.71
N THR A 131 -4.12 -22.56 8.38
CA THR A 131 -5.17 -23.52 8.00
C THR A 131 -5.07 -24.83 8.76
#